data_AF-A0A0D2N0L1-F1
#
_entry.id   AF-A0A0D2N0L1-F1
#
_cell.length_a   1.000
_cell.length_b   1.000
_cell.length_c   1.000
_cell.angle_alpha   90.00
_cell.angle_beta   90.00
_cell.angle_gamma   90.00
#
_symmetry.space_group_name_H-M   'P 1'
#
loop_
_entity.id
_entity.type
_entity.pdbx_description
1 polymer ?
#
loop_
_entity_poly.entity_id
_entity_poly.type
_entity_poly.pdbx_seq_one_letter_code
_entity_poly.pdbx_strand_id
1 'polypeptide(L)' 'DNAPQYIAAVNLLVKRYHIHHIRILPYNSGAQGPIERRHYDVRESILKATDGKPEDWPDVFDSVFWSERVTIQKST' A
#
# COMPACT_ATOMS: atom_id res chain seq x y z
N ASP A 1 8.22 5.26 3.56
CA ASP A 1 8.06 6.42 4.46
C ASP A 1 9.01 6.28 5.65
N ASN A 2 9.37 7.37 6.31
CA ASN A 2 10.36 7.43 7.38
C ASN A 2 9.75 7.60 8.77
N ALA A 3 8.45 7.30 8.95
CA ALA A 3 7.83 7.38 10.27
C ALA A 3 8.56 6.46 11.28
N PRO A 4 8.66 6.86 12.57
CA PRO A 4 9.47 6.14 13.57
C PRO A 4 9.15 4.65 13.69
N GLN A 5 7.86 4.29 13.57
CA GLN A 5 7.39 2.90 13.59
C GLN A 5 7.96 2.04 12.46
N TYR A 6 8.09 2.59 11.24
CA TYR A 6 8.68 1.88 10.11
C TYR A 6 10.18 1.70 10.29
N ILE A 7 10.89 2.72 10.80
CA ILE A 7 12.33 2.63 11.07
C ILE A 7 12.61 1.54 12.11
N ALA A 8 11.81 1.49 13.19
CA ALA A 8 11.94 0.45 14.21
C ALA A 8 11.71 -0.97 13.65
N ALA A 9 10.65 -1.15 12.84
CA ALA A 9 10.35 -2.43 12.21
C ALA A 9 11.46 -2.86 11.23
N VAL A 10 11.96 -1.95 10.39
CA VAL A 10 13.03 -2.30 9.45
C VAL A 10 14.34 -2.60 10.17
N ASN A 11 14.66 -1.91 11.28
CA ASN A 11 15.83 -2.26 12.09
C ASN A 11 15.77 -3.71 12.62
N LEU A 12 14.58 -4.22 12.94
CA LEU A 12 14.39 -5.61 13.32
C LEU A 12 14.64 -6.56 12.12
N LEU A 13 14.12 -6.20 10.95
CA LEU A 13 14.29 -6.97 9.71
C LEU A 13 15.75 -6.99 9.23
N VAL A 14 16.47 -5.87 9.36
CA VAL A 14 17.92 -5.79 9.07
C VAL A 14 18.69 -6.77 9.93
N LYS A 15 18.43 -6.78 11.25
CA LYS A 15 19.16 -7.63 12.19
C LYS A 15 18.90 -9.12 11.98
N ARG A 16 17.66 -9.48 11.63
CA ARG A 16 17.23 -10.89 11.54
C ARG A 16 17.39 -11.49 10.14
N TYR A 17 17.21 -10.68 9.11
CA TYR A 17 17.09 -11.15 7.73
C TYR A 17 17.96 -10.38 6.73
N HIS A 18 18.75 -9.40 7.18
CA HIS A 18 19.56 -8.54 6.30
C HIS A 18 18.74 -7.78 5.23
N ILE A 19 17.47 -7.50 5.53
CA ILE A 19 16.60 -6.69 4.66
C ILE A 19 16.82 -5.22 4.98
N HIS A 20 17.52 -4.50 4.11
CA HIS A 20 17.89 -3.11 4.32
C HIS A 20 16.80 -2.11 3.92
N HIS A 21 16.68 -1.04 4.70
CA HIS A 21 15.79 0.08 4.39
C HIS A 21 16.34 0.90 3.21
N ILE A 22 15.51 1.16 2.20
CA ILE A 22 15.76 2.21 1.21
C ILE A 22 15.26 3.53 1.80
N ARG A 23 16.17 4.38 2.26
CA ARG A 23 15.83 5.69 2.81
C ARG A 23 15.42 6.64 1.69
N ILE A 24 14.13 6.96 1.62
CA ILE A 24 13.60 8.00 0.74
C ILE A 24 13.80 9.38 1.39
N LEU A 25 14.00 10.43 0.58
CA LEU A 25 14.01 11.80 1.10
C LEU A 25 12.62 12.16 1.67
N PRO A 26 12.56 12.97 2.74
CA PRO A 26 11.30 13.54 3.19
C PRO A 26 10.60 14.29 2.05
N TYR A 27 9.28 14.17 1.95
CA TYR A 27 8.44 14.89 0.98
C TYR A 27 8.78 14.65 -0.50
N ASN A 28 9.28 13.45 -0.86
CA ASN A 28 9.51 13.09 -2.26
C ASN A 28 8.25 12.49 -2.91
N SER A 29 7.34 13.36 -3.33
CA SER A 29 6.09 12.98 -4.02
C SER A 29 6.31 12.16 -5.29
N GLY A 30 7.48 12.26 -5.94
CA GLY A 30 7.82 11.45 -7.11
C GLY A 30 8.02 9.97 -6.79
N ALA A 31 8.63 9.65 -5.64
CA ALA A 31 8.82 8.27 -5.19
C ALA A 31 7.55 7.68 -4.54
N GLN A 32 6.71 8.52 -3.93
CA GLN A 32 5.50 8.10 -3.24
C GLN A 32 4.28 8.04 -4.15
N GLY A 33 4.23 8.85 -5.21
CA GLY A 33 3.08 8.97 -6.11
C GLY A 33 2.56 7.64 -6.69
N PRO A 34 3.41 6.74 -7.20
CA PRO A 34 2.95 5.43 -7.68
C PRO A 34 2.28 4.58 -6.59
N ILE A 35 2.79 4.65 -5.36
CA ILE A 35 2.24 3.90 -4.21
C ILE A 35 0.94 4.57 -3.74
N GLU A 36 0.92 5.90 -3.64
CA GLU A 36 -0.25 6.67 -3.22
C GLU A 36 -1.44 6.47 -4.16
N ARG A 37 -1.20 6.47 -5.48
CA ARG A 37 -2.24 6.21 -6.48
C ARG A 37 -2.80 4.79 -6.33
N ARG A 38 -1.94 3.77 -6.16
CA ARG A 38 -2.40 2.39 -5.95
C ARG A 38 -3.19 2.22 -4.66
N HIS A 39 -2.81 2.92 -3.59
CA HIS A 39 -3.59 2.93 -2.35
C HIS A 39 -4.97 3.59 -2.54
N TYR A 40 -5.05 4.62 -3.37
CA TYR A 40 -6.32 5.26 -3.72
C TYR A 40 -7.25 4.29 -4.47
N ASP A 41 -6.73 3.62 -5.51
CA ASP A 41 -7.49 2.64 -6.31
C ASP A 41 -8.06 1.52 -5.42
N VAL A 42 -7.22 0.92 -4.56
CA VAL A 42 -7.64 -0.14 -3.62
C VAL A 42 -8.76 0.34 -2.70
N ARG A 43 -8.65 1.56 -2.15
CA ARG A 43 -9.67 2.11 -1.24
C ARG A 43 -11.00 2.35 -1.95
N GLU A 44 -10.97 2.90 -3.17
CA GLU A 44 -12.18 3.03 -3.97
C GLU A 44 -12.81 1.68 -4.30
N SER A 45 -11.99 0.70 -4.70
CA SER A 45 -12.45 -0.65 -5.03
C SER A 45 -13.07 -1.35 -3.81
N ILE A 46 -12.48 -1.20 -2.62
CA ILE A 46 -13.07 -1.68 -1.35
C ILE A 46 -14.42 -1.02 -1.12
N LEU A 47 -14.51 0.32 -1.19
CA LEU A 47 -15.76 1.03 -0.93
C LEU A 47 -16.87 0.65 -1.92
N LYS A 48 -16.51 0.41 -3.19
CA LYS A 48 -17.44 -0.09 -4.22
C LYS A 48 -17.88 -1.52 -3.93
N ALA A 49 -16.96 -2.38 -3.47
CA ALA A 49 -17.24 -3.78 -3.17
C ALA A 49 -18.11 -3.97 -1.90
N THR A 50 -18.09 -3.01 -0.97
CA THR A 50 -18.93 -3.02 0.25
C THR A 50 -20.24 -2.24 0.11
N ASP A 51 -20.65 -1.87 -1.11
CA ASP A 51 -21.83 -1.02 -1.36
C ASP A 51 -21.81 0.28 -0.52
N GLY A 52 -20.62 0.86 -0.32
CA GLY A 52 -20.44 2.10 0.42
C GLY A 52 -20.43 1.95 1.94
N LYS A 53 -20.32 0.74 2.49
CA LYS A 53 -20.17 0.47 3.94
C LYS A 53 -18.70 0.20 4.30
N PRO A 54 -17.94 1.19 4.80
CA PRO A 54 -16.52 1.00 5.04
C PRO A 54 -16.22 -0.07 6.09
N GLU A 55 -17.13 -0.32 7.04
CA GLU A 55 -16.98 -1.31 8.11
C GLU A 55 -16.83 -2.75 7.61
N ASP A 56 -17.41 -3.08 6.46
CA ASP A 56 -17.41 -4.42 5.87
C ASP A 56 -16.14 -4.67 5.02
N TRP A 57 -15.16 -3.76 5.06
CA TRP A 57 -13.91 -3.89 4.29
C TRP A 57 -13.16 -5.21 4.49
N PRO A 58 -13.15 -5.85 5.69
CA PRO A 58 -12.41 -7.10 5.87
C PRO A 58 -12.95 -8.23 4.99
N ASP A 59 -14.26 -8.24 4.71
CA ASP A 59 -14.92 -9.31 3.97
C ASP A 59 -14.59 -9.28 2.48
N VAL A 60 -14.26 -8.10 1.94
CA VAL A 60 -13.95 -7.90 0.52
C VAL A 60 -12.46 -7.74 0.23
N PHE A 61 -11.63 -7.63 1.28
CA PHE A 61 -10.22 -7.28 1.17
C PHE A 61 -9.45 -8.18 0.20
N ASP A 62 -9.53 -9.50 0.40
CA ASP A 62 -8.79 -10.47 -0.42
C ASP A 62 -9.22 -10.41 -1.90
N SER A 63 -10.52 -10.27 -2.14
CA SER A 63 -11.11 -10.17 -3.48
C SER A 63 -10.63 -8.91 -4.21
N VAL A 64 -10.59 -7.76 -3.52
CA VAL A 64 -10.12 -6.51 -4.10
C VAL A 64 -8.61 -6.55 -4.39
N PHE A 65 -7.80 -7.07 -3.47
CA PHE A 65 -6.36 -7.19 -3.72
C PHE A 65 -6.06 -8.14 -4.89
N TRP A 66 -6.85 -9.20 -5.03
CA TRP A 66 -6.79 -10.06 -6.21
C TRP A 66 -7.15 -9.30 -7.48
N SER A 67 -8.27 -8.57 -7.49
CA SER A 67 -8.71 -7.83 -8.68
C SER A 67 -7.71 -6.75 -9.11
N GLU A 68 -7.15 -6.00 -8.17
CA GLU A 68 -6.15 -4.94 -8.43
C GLU A 68 -4.83 -5.49 -8.99
N ARG A 69 -4.54 -6.77 -8.72
CA ARG A 69 -3.36 -7.47 -9.24
C ARG A 69 -3.57 -8.01 -10.65
N VAL A 70 -4.77 -8.54 -10.95
CA VAL A 70 -5.05 -9.16 -12.26
C VAL A 70 -5.58 -8.17 -13.30
N THR A 71 -6.14 -7.04 -12.86
CA THR A 71 -6.63 -6.00 -13.77
C THR A 71 -5.46 -5.31 -14.45
N ILE A 72 -5.46 -5.36 -15.79
CA ILE A 72 -4.48 -4.65 -16.60
C ILE A 72 -4.73 -3.15 -16.46
N GLN A 73 -3.87 -2.47 -15.72
CA GLN A 73 -3.87 -1.01 -15.66
C GLN A 73 -3.16 -0.45 -16.90
N LYS A 74 -3.78 0.53 -17.58
CA LYS A 74 -3.09 1.28 -18.64
C LYS A 74 -2.01 2.15 -17.99
N SER A 75 -0.78 2.03 -18.47
CA SER A 75 0.27 3.02 -18.18
C SER A 75 -0.03 4.26 -19.01
N THR A 76 -0.42 5.35 -18.36
CA THR A 76 -0.48 6.68 -18.99
C THR A 76 0.91 7.29 -19.03
#